data_AF-A0A7W1SPG3-F1
#
_entry.id   AF-A0A7W1SPG3-F1
#
_cell.length_a   1.000
_cell.length_b   1.000
_cell.length_c   1.000
_cell.angle_alpha   90.00
_cell.angle_beta   90.00
_cell.angle_gamma   90.00
#
_symmetry.space_group_name_H-M   'P 1'
#
loop_
_entity.id
_entity.type
_entity.pdbx_description
1 polymer ?
#
loop_
_entity_poly.entity_id
_entity_poly.type
_entity_poly.pdbx_seq_one_letter_code
_entity_poly.pdbx_strand_id
1 'polypeptide(L)'
;PRPLRNTLKKYLGKTGLYLGKALDFTFGEIKIGEDIFGNDPQLFYDVLLRKRNNYNAAFCCGAGSIHRREAVMSLAVNGFTQEIKESLYTSLKTKKQIVKSRDFKDYKNALMLEKQLLPFKFHASEDIYTSMMLHADEKNRWESIQHPAVECKMLSPRDIDTWVKQRSRYAAGSLDIAFKDNPLTIKGLTIWQRLAYFTTIWSYMAPLWIMVFLLSPIIFFFTQALPVQAYSFDFFKFFLPFQIFNTLTMALGCWGINTTRGDQYYISCFWLMLSALWGAIRGEKVKFLVTPKNSAGGGQHIQHIWPHILIMALTMGGIIYNCFLVYFNAHPCTSGFISNTFWGFFNIYNLSIMLRAAYWKEEQEPQMEPEMAKAKQTSDSSMPAIQ
;
A
#
# COMPACT_ATOMS: atom_id res chain seq x y z
N PRO A 1 -19.12 11.84 -6.58
CA PRO A 1 -19.05 12.39 -5.20
C PRO A 1 -19.68 13.79 -5.11
N ARG A 2 -20.55 14.04 -4.12
CA ARG A 2 -21.30 15.30 -3.94
C ARG A 2 -20.68 16.14 -2.81
N PRO A 3 -20.45 17.46 -2.97
CA PRO A 3 -19.89 18.28 -1.89
C PRO A 3 -20.77 18.25 -0.62
N LEU A 4 -20.15 18.13 0.55
CA LEU A 4 -20.81 18.11 1.87
C LEU A 4 -21.70 19.33 2.05
N ARG A 5 -21.23 20.50 1.62
CA ARG A 5 -22.01 21.75 1.60
C ARG A 5 -23.36 21.63 0.87
N ASN A 6 -23.44 20.84 -0.21
CA ASN A 6 -24.66 20.66 -0.98
C ASN A 6 -25.63 19.73 -0.26
N THR A 7 -25.10 18.71 0.43
CA THR A 7 -25.89 17.81 1.26
C THR A 7 -26.40 18.50 2.52
N LEU A 8 -25.54 19.25 3.22
CA LEU A 8 -25.94 20.06 4.37
C LEU A 8 -26.96 21.13 3.97
N LYS A 9 -26.83 21.74 2.78
CA LYS A 9 -27.86 22.63 2.23
C LYS A 9 -29.20 21.93 2.04
N LYS A 10 -29.20 20.66 1.61
CA LYS A 10 -30.42 19.87 1.41
C LYS A 10 -31.16 19.59 2.73
N TYR A 11 -30.44 19.33 3.82
CA TYR A 11 -31.05 18.99 5.11
C TYR A 11 -31.31 20.20 6.02
N LEU A 12 -30.42 21.20 5.99
CA LEU A 12 -30.42 22.34 6.92
C LEU A 12 -30.60 23.69 6.21
N GLY A 13 -30.87 23.71 4.89
CA GLY A 13 -31.10 24.96 4.15
C GLY A 13 -29.89 25.90 4.11
N LYS A 14 -30.12 27.21 4.31
CA LYS A 14 -29.05 28.23 4.23
C LYS A 14 -28.01 28.09 5.35
N THR A 15 -28.41 27.70 6.56
CA THR A 15 -27.47 27.48 7.69
C THR A 15 -26.56 26.28 7.42
N GLY A 16 -27.10 25.21 6.82
CA GLY A 16 -26.31 24.08 6.34
C GLY A 16 -25.26 24.42 5.28
N LEU A 17 -25.57 25.37 4.39
CA LEU A 17 -24.60 25.84 3.39
C LEU A 17 -23.44 26.62 4.02
N TYR A 18 -23.73 27.49 5.00
CA TYR A 18 -22.68 28.22 5.72
C TYR A 18 -21.82 27.29 6.58
N LEU A 19 -22.44 26.33 7.27
CA LEU A 19 -21.73 25.30 8.02
C LEU A 19 -20.85 24.46 7.09
N GLY A 20 -21.39 24.04 5.95
CA GLY A 20 -20.64 23.31 4.93
C GLY A 20 -19.46 24.10 4.36
N LYS A 21 -19.62 25.41 4.11
CA LYS A 21 -18.50 26.27 3.68
C LYS A 21 -17.45 26.45 4.76
N ALA A 22 -17.84 26.58 6.02
CA ALA A 22 -16.90 26.67 7.15
C ALA A 22 -16.11 25.36 7.32
N LEU A 23 -16.78 24.21 7.17
CA LEU A 23 -16.14 22.90 7.17
C LEU A 23 -15.23 22.70 5.95
N ASP A 24 -15.66 23.10 4.75
CA ASP A 24 -14.85 23.05 3.54
C ASP A 24 -13.59 23.94 3.65
N PHE A 25 -13.69 25.09 4.33
CA PHE A 25 -12.57 25.99 4.56
C PHE A 25 -11.55 25.42 5.56
N THR A 26 -12.03 24.76 6.61
CA THR A 26 -11.19 24.22 7.70
C THR A 26 -10.56 22.88 7.37
N PHE A 27 -11.27 22.03 6.62
CA PHE A 27 -10.86 20.65 6.34
C PHE A 27 -10.62 20.35 4.85
N GLY A 28 -10.78 21.34 3.96
CA GLY A 28 -10.82 21.15 2.52
C GLY A 28 -12.20 20.68 2.03
N GLU A 29 -12.46 20.69 0.72
CA GLU A 29 -13.76 20.28 0.18
C GLU A 29 -14.08 18.82 0.54
N ILE A 30 -15.02 18.62 1.48
CA ILE A 30 -15.43 17.29 1.91
C ILE A 30 -16.46 16.79 0.90
N LYS A 31 -16.16 15.71 0.17
CA LYS A 31 -17.12 15.14 -0.79
C LYS A 31 -17.75 13.86 -0.23
N ILE A 32 -19.08 13.83 -0.21
CA ILE A 32 -19.88 12.64 0.12
C ILE A 32 -19.84 11.66 -1.04
N GLY A 33 -19.61 10.38 -0.74
CA GLY A 33 -19.36 9.35 -1.75
C GLY A 33 -17.97 9.47 -2.41
N GLU A 34 -17.04 10.20 -1.78
CA GLU A 34 -15.62 10.11 -2.13
C GLU A 34 -15.08 8.72 -1.80
N ASP A 35 -14.09 8.29 -2.57
CA ASP A 35 -13.39 7.04 -2.34
C ASP A 35 -12.76 7.03 -0.94
N ILE A 36 -13.30 6.14 -0.11
CA ILE A 36 -12.83 5.97 1.26
C ILE A 36 -11.60 5.10 1.33
N PHE A 37 -11.35 4.28 0.31
CA PHE A 37 -10.29 3.27 0.25
C PHE A 37 -8.96 3.83 -0.28
N GLY A 38 -8.95 5.08 -0.76
CA GLY A 38 -7.73 5.70 -1.29
C GLY A 38 -7.16 4.91 -2.47
N ASN A 39 -8.03 4.48 -3.38
CA ASN A 39 -7.70 3.73 -4.58
C ASN A 39 -7.11 4.62 -5.69
N ASP A 40 -7.19 5.95 -5.55
CA ASP A 40 -6.57 6.89 -6.49
C ASP A 40 -5.05 6.62 -6.60
N PRO A 41 -4.57 6.14 -7.76
CA PRO A 41 -3.20 5.71 -7.89
C PRO A 41 -2.28 6.82 -8.45
N GLN A 42 -2.80 8.04 -8.68
CA GLN A 42 -2.07 9.15 -9.29
C GLN A 42 -0.71 9.43 -8.62
N LEU A 43 -0.66 9.47 -7.28
CA LEU A 43 0.59 9.70 -6.57
C LEU A 43 1.67 8.69 -6.97
N PHE A 44 1.29 7.43 -7.14
CA PHE A 44 2.23 6.40 -7.54
C PHE A 44 2.60 6.50 -9.02
N TYR A 45 1.63 6.51 -9.95
CA TYR A 45 1.94 6.46 -11.38
C TYR A 45 2.53 7.78 -11.92
N ASP A 46 2.00 8.93 -11.49
CA ASP A 46 2.34 10.23 -12.09
C ASP A 46 3.56 10.87 -11.44
N VAL A 47 3.84 10.55 -10.18
CA VAL A 47 4.97 11.12 -9.42
C VAL A 47 6.04 10.08 -9.16
N LEU A 48 5.73 9.00 -8.42
CA LEU A 48 6.76 8.06 -7.96
C LEU A 48 7.34 7.23 -9.10
N LEU A 49 6.50 6.57 -9.90
CA LEU A 49 6.91 5.71 -11.00
C LEU A 49 7.56 6.53 -12.12
N ARG A 50 7.00 7.72 -12.42
CA ARG A 50 7.61 8.67 -13.36
C ARG A 50 9.01 9.11 -12.94
N LYS A 51 9.24 9.40 -11.66
CA LYS A 51 10.60 9.73 -11.15
C LYS A 51 11.56 8.55 -11.28
N ARG A 52 11.08 7.32 -11.10
CA ARG A 52 11.89 6.10 -11.30
C ARG A 52 12.26 5.85 -12.75
N ASN A 53 11.47 6.35 -13.69
CA ASN A 53 11.75 6.22 -15.12
C ASN A 53 13.12 6.79 -15.49
N ASN A 54 13.52 7.91 -14.88
CA ASN A 54 14.82 8.55 -15.11
C ASN A 54 16.02 7.69 -14.68
N TYR A 55 15.79 6.66 -13.87
CA TYR A 55 16.83 5.77 -13.35
C TYR A 55 16.70 4.34 -13.88
N ASN A 56 15.95 4.14 -14.98
CA ASN A 56 15.62 2.82 -15.52
C ASN A 56 15.11 1.87 -14.42
N ALA A 57 14.20 2.37 -13.58
CA ALA A 57 13.68 1.66 -12.42
C ALA A 57 12.14 1.65 -12.39
N ALA A 58 11.49 1.99 -13.51
CA ALA A 58 10.06 1.80 -13.67
C ALA A 58 9.76 0.29 -13.73
N PHE A 59 8.70 -0.18 -13.08
CA PHE A 59 8.42 -1.61 -13.00
C PHE A 59 6.96 -1.90 -13.31
N CYS A 60 6.71 -3.12 -13.77
CA CYS A 60 5.38 -3.63 -14.03
C CYS A 60 4.57 -3.74 -12.73
N CYS A 61 3.32 -3.27 -12.76
CA CYS A 61 2.39 -3.32 -11.64
C CYS A 61 1.27 -4.37 -11.88
N GLY A 62 1.60 -5.42 -12.62
CA GLY A 62 0.74 -6.57 -12.91
C GLY A 62 -0.11 -6.42 -14.16
N ALA A 63 -0.61 -5.22 -14.44
CA ALA A 63 -1.40 -4.96 -15.64
C ALA A 63 -1.17 -3.54 -16.19
N GLY A 64 -1.50 -3.32 -17.46
CA GLY A 64 -1.19 -2.06 -18.17
C GLY A 64 0.26 -1.95 -18.64
N SER A 65 0.99 -3.07 -18.73
CA SER A 65 2.37 -3.14 -19.22
C SER A 65 2.48 -3.98 -20.49
N ILE A 66 3.48 -3.66 -21.32
CA ILE A 66 3.86 -4.45 -22.49
C ILE A 66 5.29 -4.94 -22.29
N HIS A 67 5.50 -6.24 -22.48
CA HIS A 67 6.80 -6.87 -22.30
C HIS A 67 7.32 -7.40 -23.63
N ARG A 68 8.62 -7.22 -23.89
CA ARG A 68 9.27 -7.91 -24.99
C ARG A 68 9.32 -9.40 -24.67
N ARG A 69 8.75 -10.23 -25.55
CA ARG A 69 8.72 -11.69 -25.39
C ARG A 69 10.11 -12.28 -25.15
N GLU A 70 11.09 -11.85 -25.93
CA GLU A 70 12.49 -12.31 -25.81
C GLU A 70 13.09 -12.04 -24.43
N ALA A 71 12.76 -10.88 -23.83
CA ALA A 71 13.24 -10.51 -22.51
C ALA A 71 12.70 -11.47 -21.44
N VAL A 72 11.37 -11.67 -21.43
CA VAL A 72 10.70 -12.58 -20.50
C VAL A 72 11.18 -14.02 -20.69
N MET A 73 11.29 -14.48 -21.93
CA MET A 73 11.75 -15.84 -22.23
C MET A 73 13.22 -16.05 -21.86
N SER A 74 14.08 -15.05 -22.10
CA SER A 74 15.49 -15.13 -21.70
C SER A 74 15.63 -15.25 -20.19
N LEU A 75 14.87 -14.43 -19.44
CA LEU A 75 14.83 -14.52 -17.99
C LEU A 75 14.34 -15.89 -17.50
N ALA A 76 13.25 -16.41 -18.10
CA ALA A 76 12.70 -17.71 -17.78
C ALA A 76 13.71 -18.84 -17.98
N VAL A 77 14.43 -18.85 -19.11
CA VAL A 77 15.46 -19.85 -19.41
C VAL A 77 16.64 -19.75 -18.43
N ASN A 78 17.06 -18.53 -18.09
CA ASN A 78 18.12 -18.31 -17.10
C ASN A 78 17.70 -18.81 -15.72
N GLY A 79 16.48 -18.50 -15.28
CA GLY A 79 15.92 -18.96 -14.01
C GLY A 79 15.80 -20.49 -13.95
N PHE A 80 15.23 -21.10 -14.98
CA PHE A 80 15.13 -22.56 -15.12
C PHE A 80 16.50 -23.25 -15.06
N THR A 81 17.49 -22.69 -15.74
CA THR A 81 18.86 -23.22 -15.73
C THR A 81 19.47 -23.17 -14.32
N GLN A 82 19.26 -22.08 -13.58
CA GLN A 82 19.74 -21.97 -12.20
C GLN A 82 19.04 -22.97 -11.28
N GLU A 83 17.73 -23.09 -11.40
CA GLU A 83 16.95 -24.01 -10.56
C GLU A 83 17.36 -25.47 -10.77
N ILE A 84 17.68 -25.86 -12.01
CA ILE A 84 18.23 -27.18 -12.34
C ILE A 84 19.62 -27.34 -11.70
N LYS A 85 20.50 -26.34 -11.84
CA LYS A 85 21.85 -26.40 -11.26
C LYS A 85 21.80 -26.58 -9.74
N GLU A 86 20.94 -25.85 -9.06
CA GLU A 86 20.77 -25.94 -7.60
C GLU A 86 20.22 -27.31 -7.16
N SER A 87 19.20 -27.83 -7.85
CA SER A 87 18.66 -29.16 -7.58
C SER A 87 19.68 -30.27 -7.84
N LEU A 88 20.48 -30.15 -8.90
CA LEU A 88 21.59 -31.07 -9.19
C LEU A 88 22.67 -30.98 -8.10
N TYR A 89 23.10 -29.77 -7.73
CA TYR A 89 24.12 -29.55 -6.71
C TYR A 89 23.69 -30.12 -5.35
N THR A 90 22.44 -29.87 -4.95
CA THR A 90 21.86 -30.39 -3.71
C THR A 90 21.79 -31.92 -3.74
N SER A 91 21.34 -32.50 -4.85
CA SER A 91 21.25 -33.96 -5.00
C SER A 91 22.63 -34.64 -4.95
N LEU A 92 23.63 -34.05 -5.59
CA LEU A 92 25.02 -34.53 -5.55
C LEU A 92 25.60 -34.46 -4.13
N LYS A 93 25.35 -33.35 -3.41
CA LYS A 93 25.81 -33.16 -2.03
C LYS A 93 25.17 -34.16 -1.06
N THR A 94 23.87 -34.40 -1.20
CA THR A 94 23.11 -35.28 -0.30
C THR A 94 23.38 -36.75 -0.57
N LYS A 95 23.52 -37.17 -1.84
CA LYS A 95 23.61 -38.61 -2.16
C LYS A 95 24.96 -39.25 -1.89
N LYS A 96 26.07 -38.51 -1.70
CA LYS A 96 27.45 -39.02 -1.41
C LYS A 96 27.91 -40.25 -2.25
N GLN A 97 27.16 -40.61 -3.29
CA GLN A 97 27.35 -41.80 -4.11
C GLN A 97 27.61 -41.32 -5.52
N ILE A 98 28.73 -41.82 -6.01
CA ILE A 98 29.25 -41.76 -7.36
C ILE A 98 28.09 -41.98 -8.35
N VAL A 99 27.55 -40.89 -8.89
CA VAL A 99 26.73 -40.96 -10.10
C VAL A 99 27.71 -41.35 -11.20
N LYS A 100 27.68 -42.62 -11.62
CA LYS A 100 28.42 -43.04 -12.82
C LYS A 100 28.00 -42.12 -13.95
N SER A 101 28.95 -41.67 -14.77
CA SER A 101 28.76 -40.62 -15.80
C SER A 101 27.56 -40.84 -16.75
N ARG A 102 27.13 -42.09 -16.92
CA ARG A 102 25.95 -42.48 -17.71
C ARG A 102 24.61 -42.08 -17.03
N ASP A 103 24.47 -42.24 -15.72
CA ASP A 103 23.23 -41.94 -14.98
C ASP A 103 22.98 -40.43 -14.81
N PHE A 104 24.03 -39.60 -14.91
CA PHE A 104 23.89 -38.15 -14.72
C PHE A 104 23.11 -37.49 -15.87
N LYS A 105 23.31 -37.95 -17.10
CA LYS A 105 22.62 -37.40 -18.28
C LYS A 105 21.13 -37.71 -18.23
N ASP A 106 20.78 -38.94 -17.86
CA ASP A 106 19.40 -39.38 -17.75
C ASP A 106 18.68 -38.70 -16.57
N TYR A 107 19.37 -38.57 -15.43
CA TYR A 107 18.83 -37.82 -14.28
C TYR A 107 18.62 -36.34 -14.59
N LYS A 108 19.56 -35.68 -15.28
CA LYS A 108 19.41 -34.29 -15.74
C LYS A 108 18.21 -34.15 -16.68
N ASN A 109 18.06 -35.07 -17.63
CA ASN A 109 16.94 -35.05 -18.59
C ASN A 109 15.60 -35.27 -17.87
N ALA A 110 15.54 -36.19 -16.90
CA ALA A 110 14.35 -36.41 -16.09
C ALA A 110 13.96 -35.14 -15.29
N LEU A 111 14.94 -34.48 -14.66
CA LEU A 111 14.73 -33.23 -13.92
C LEU A 111 14.26 -32.08 -14.86
N MET A 112 14.79 -32.03 -16.08
CA MET A 112 14.36 -31.08 -17.12
C MET A 112 12.92 -31.33 -17.60
N LEU A 113 12.46 -32.58 -17.60
CA LEU A 113 11.09 -32.94 -17.96
C LEU A 113 10.10 -32.69 -16.82
N GLU A 114 10.55 -32.88 -15.58
CA GLU A 114 9.74 -32.62 -14.38
C GLU A 114 9.48 -31.13 -14.19
N LYS A 115 10.52 -30.30 -14.36
CA LYS A 115 10.38 -28.85 -14.23
C LYS A 115 9.84 -28.24 -15.52
N GLN A 116 8.77 -27.47 -15.41
CA GLN A 116 8.22 -26.74 -16.54
C GLN A 116 8.91 -25.38 -16.69
N LEU A 117 9.28 -25.02 -17.92
CA LEU A 117 9.76 -23.67 -18.23
C LEU A 117 8.57 -22.71 -18.19
N LEU A 118 8.53 -21.87 -17.15
CA LEU A 118 7.49 -20.88 -16.97
C LEU A 118 8.04 -19.48 -17.29
N PRO A 119 7.33 -18.68 -18.11
CA PRO A 119 7.76 -17.32 -18.44
C PRO A 119 7.89 -16.42 -17.21
N PHE A 120 7.06 -16.67 -16.20
CA PHE A 120 6.96 -15.87 -14.98
C PHE A 120 7.08 -16.77 -13.75
N LYS A 121 7.73 -16.27 -12.71
CA LYS A 121 7.87 -16.98 -11.42
C LYS A 121 6.54 -16.91 -10.67
N PHE A 122 6.04 -18.04 -10.17
CA PHE A 122 4.85 -18.03 -9.30
C PHE A 122 5.17 -17.33 -7.97
N HIS A 123 4.84 -16.05 -7.89
CA HIS A 123 5.10 -15.19 -6.75
C HIS A 123 3.94 -14.18 -6.57
N ALA A 124 3.63 -13.81 -5.33
CA ALA A 124 2.52 -12.89 -5.06
C ALA A 124 2.77 -11.46 -5.61
N SER A 125 4.04 -11.12 -5.80
CA SER A 125 4.54 -9.89 -6.42
C SER A 125 5.45 -10.25 -7.60
N GLU A 126 4.97 -11.14 -8.47
CA GLU A 126 5.68 -11.59 -9.67
C GLU A 126 6.03 -10.41 -10.58
N ASP A 127 5.12 -9.47 -10.74
CA ASP A 127 5.23 -8.27 -11.57
C ASP A 127 6.48 -7.40 -11.30
N ILE A 128 6.66 -6.97 -10.04
CA ILE A 128 7.83 -6.20 -9.61
C ILE A 128 9.09 -7.08 -9.61
N TYR A 129 8.97 -8.36 -9.25
CA TYR A 129 10.09 -9.29 -9.21
C TYR A 129 10.68 -9.50 -10.61
N THR A 130 9.82 -9.79 -11.60
CA THR A 130 10.22 -9.99 -12.99
C THR A 130 10.88 -8.74 -13.53
N SER A 131 10.31 -7.55 -13.28
CA SER A 131 10.91 -6.28 -13.68
C SER A 131 12.30 -6.07 -13.08
N MET A 132 12.45 -6.34 -11.79
CA MET A 132 13.73 -6.24 -11.09
C MET A 132 14.78 -7.20 -11.67
N MET A 133 14.39 -8.43 -11.98
CA MET A 133 15.30 -9.41 -12.57
C MET A 133 15.69 -9.07 -14.01
N LEU A 134 14.77 -8.48 -14.79
CA LEU A 134 15.09 -7.98 -16.13
C LEU A 134 16.12 -6.84 -16.08
N HIS A 135 15.94 -5.89 -15.16
CA HIS A 135 16.92 -4.81 -14.95
C HIS A 135 18.27 -5.31 -14.42
N ALA A 136 18.27 -6.42 -13.70
CA ALA A 136 19.48 -7.06 -13.19
C ALA A 136 20.25 -7.85 -14.27
N ASP A 137 19.68 -8.03 -15.47
CA ASP A 137 20.32 -8.78 -16.55
C ASP A 137 21.49 -8.00 -17.17
N GLU A 138 22.71 -8.27 -16.70
CA GLU A 138 23.94 -7.62 -17.17
C GLU A 138 24.24 -7.88 -18.66
N LYS A 139 23.73 -8.97 -19.22
CA LYS A 139 24.03 -9.39 -20.60
C LYS A 139 23.17 -8.63 -21.60
N ASN A 140 21.86 -8.66 -21.39
CA ASN A 140 20.91 -8.05 -22.32
C ASN A 140 20.59 -6.61 -21.96
N ARG A 141 20.81 -6.20 -20.69
CA ARG A 141 20.59 -4.84 -20.18
C ARG A 141 19.20 -4.31 -20.54
N TRP A 142 18.17 -5.06 -20.15
CA TRP A 142 16.80 -4.66 -20.41
C TRP A 142 16.45 -3.35 -19.71
N GLU A 143 15.66 -2.53 -20.40
CA GLU A 143 15.20 -1.24 -19.91
C GLU A 143 13.69 -1.20 -19.81
N SER A 144 13.20 -0.36 -18.90
CA SER A 144 11.79 -0.06 -18.68
C SER A 144 11.50 1.39 -19.04
N ILE A 145 10.33 1.60 -19.64
CA ILE A 145 9.83 2.94 -19.96
C ILE A 145 8.38 3.04 -19.45
N GLN A 146 8.11 4.06 -18.64
CA GLN A 146 6.78 4.41 -18.20
C GLN A 146 6.16 5.42 -19.17
N HIS A 147 5.00 5.07 -19.73
CA HIS A 147 4.20 5.99 -20.52
C HIS A 147 3.26 6.80 -19.59
N PRO A 148 3.21 8.14 -19.71
CA PRO A 148 2.48 8.98 -18.76
C PRO A 148 0.96 9.04 -19.01
N ALA A 149 0.48 8.66 -20.20
CA ALA A 149 -0.94 8.71 -20.50
C ALA A 149 -1.69 7.49 -19.93
N VAL A 150 -2.95 7.72 -19.54
CA VAL A 150 -3.83 6.66 -19.03
C VAL A 150 -4.42 5.87 -20.20
N GLU A 151 -3.80 4.73 -20.49
CA GLU A 151 -4.23 3.83 -21.59
C GLU A 151 -5.19 2.72 -21.13
N CYS A 152 -5.28 2.47 -19.83
CA CYS A 152 -6.18 1.46 -19.29
C CYS A 152 -6.77 1.88 -17.93
N LYS A 153 -7.96 1.37 -17.63
CA LYS A 153 -8.65 1.56 -16.35
C LYS A 153 -9.08 0.21 -15.80
N MET A 154 -8.93 0.03 -14.49
CA MET A 154 -9.28 -1.21 -13.81
C MET A 154 -10.22 -0.92 -12.66
N LEU A 155 -10.95 -1.97 -12.25
CA LEU A 155 -11.85 -1.90 -11.12
C LEU A 155 -11.03 -1.94 -9.82
N SER A 156 -11.27 -0.97 -8.96
CA SER A 156 -10.73 -0.94 -7.60
C SER A 156 -11.60 -1.74 -6.64
N PRO A 157 -11.06 -2.15 -5.47
CA PRO A 157 -11.85 -2.74 -4.41
C PRO A 157 -13.01 -1.84 -3.97
N ARG A 158 -14.17 -2.45 -3.74
CA ARG A 158 -15.41 -1.78 -3.33
C ARG A 158 -15.83 -2.10 -1.90
N ASP A 159 -15.14 -3.02 -1.26
CA ASP A 159 -15.38 -3.46 0.12
C ASP A 159 -14.05 -3.67 0.87
N ILE A 160 -14.12 -3.60 2.19
CA ILE A 160 -12.95 -3.64 3.06
C ILE A 160 -12.22 -4.99 2.98
N ASP A 161 -12.92 -6.10 2.78
CA ASP A 161 -12.33 -7.43 2.72
C ASP A 161 -11.47 -7.59 1.47
N THR A 162 -12.03 -7.23 0.33
CA THR A 162 -11.35 -7.20 -0.97
C THR A 162 -10.13 -6.28 -0.91
N TRP A 163 -10.27 -5.10 -0.30
CA TRP A 163 -9.20 -4.13 -0.15
C TRP A 163 -8.07 -4.65 0.76
N VAL A 164 -8.41 -5.19 1.94
CA VAL A 164 -7.46 -5.75 2.91
C VAL A 164 -6.73 -6.94 2.29
N LYS A 165 -7.44 -7.86 1.62
CA LYS A 165 -6.81 -9.00 0.93
C LYS A 165 -5.84 -8.55 -0.15
N GLN A 166 -6.22 -7.55 -0.95
CA GLN A 166 -5.33 -7.02 -1.99
C GLN A 166 -4.06 -6.41 -1.39
N ARG A 167 -4.19 -5.48 -0.44
CA ARG A 167 -3.05 -4.79 0.19
C ARG A 167 -2.17 -5.75 1.00
N SER A 168 -2.77 -6.75 1.64
CA SER A 168 -2.01 -7.79 2.37
C SER A 168 -1.13 -8.61 1.44
N ARG A 169 -1.61 -8.94 0.22
CA ARG A 169 -0.78 -9.63 -0.78
C ARG A 169 0.38 -8.77 -1.25
N TYR A 170 0.15 -7.47 -1.48
CA TYR A 170 1.22 -6.55 -1.87
C TYR A 170 2.30 -6.42 -0.79
N ALA A 171 1.88 -6.29 0.48
CA ALA A 171 2.79 -6.26 1.61
C ALA A 171 3.57 -7.58 1.74
N ALA A 172 2.87 -8.70 1.82
CA ALA A 172 3.50 -10.01 2.01
C ALA A 172 4.45 -10.36 0.86
N GLY A 173 4.07 -10.14 -0.39
CA GLY A 173 4.92 -10.41 -1.55
C GLY A 173 6.14 -9.49 -1.62
N SER A 174 5.98 -8.19 -1.33
CA SER A 174 7.13 -7.27 -1.30
C SER A 174 8.14 -7.63 -0.21
N LEU A 175 7.65 -8.08 0.95
CA LEU A 175 8.51 -8.55 2.04
C LEU A 175 9.16 -9.89 1.73
N ASP A 176 8.47 -10.81 1.06
CA ASP A 176 9.06 -12.07 0.62
C ASP A 176 10.25 -11.83 -0.31
N ILE A 177 10.14 -10.88 -1.25
CA ILE A 177 11.26 -10.42 -2.09
C ILE A 177 12.39 -9.88 -1.20
N ALA A 178 12.08 -9.04 -0.21
CA ALA A 178 13.09 -8.47 0.68
C ALA A 178 13.94 -9.51 1.40
N PHE A 179 13.30 -10.56 1.91
CA PHE A 179 13.95 -11.59 2.72
C PHE A 179 14.62 -12.68 1.89
N LYS A 180 14.08 -13.01 0.70
CA LYS A 180 14.64 -14.07 -0.15
C LYS A 180 15.55 -13.55 -1.25
N ASP A 181 15.15 -12.47 -1.91
CA ASP A 181 15.75 -11.93 -3.13
C ASP A 181 16.03 -10.41 -2.95
N ASN A 182 16.79 -10.05 -1.91
CA ASN A 182 16.97 -8.66 -1.48
C ASN A 182 17.53 -7.77 -2.62
N PRO A 183 16.80 -6.70 -3.02
CA PRO A 183 17.22 -5.80 -4.09
C PRO A 183 18.60 -5.17 -3.90
N LEU A 184 19.02 -4.94 -2.65
CA LEU A 184 20.31 -4.32 -2.36
C LEU A 184 21.50 -5.23 -2.70
N THR A 185 21.28 -6.55 -2.72
CA THR A 185 22.34 -7.55 -2.92
C THR A 185 22.34 -8.19 -4.30
N ILE A 186 21.28 -8.01 -5.07
CA ILE A 186 21.18 -8.53 -6.43
C ILE A 186 22.26 -7.92 -7.33
N LYS A 187 22.99 -8.77 -8.03
CA LYS A 187 24.01 -8.38 -9.02
C LYS A 187 23.34 -7.80 -10.28
N GLY A 188 24.05 -6.94 -11.00
CA GLY A 188 23.54 -6.29 -12.22
C GLY A 188 22.68 -5.04 -12.03
N LEU A 189 22.07 -4.84 -10.86
CA LEU A 189 21.33 -3.60 -10.57
C LEU A 189 22.29 -2.43 -10.26
N THR A 190 22.01 -1.29 -10.88
CA THR A 190 22.66 -0.01 -10.53
C THR A 190 22.25 0.44 -9.12
N ILE A 191 23.05 1.33 -8.52
CA ILE A 191 22.75 1.84 -7.16
C ILE A 191 21.37 2.51 -7.09
N TRP A 192 20.97 3.23 -8.14
CA TRP A 192 19.67 3.90 -8.20
C TRP A 192 18.51 2.92 -8.35
N GLN A 193 18.67 1.86 -9.16
CA GLN A 193 17.69 0.79 -9.24
C GLN A 193 17.55 0.06 -7.89
N ARG A 194 18.68 -0.24 -7.22
CA ARG A 194 18.67 -0.87 -5.88
C ARG A 194 17.89 -0.02 -4.88
N LEU A 195 18.18 1.29 -4.82
CA LEU A 195 17.46 2.21 -3.96
C LEU A 195 15.98 2.33 -4.34
N ALA A 196 15.66 2.40 -5.63
CA ALA A 196 14.28 2.41 -6.10
C ALA A 196 13.53 1.15 -5.62
N TYR A 197 13.98 -0.07 -5.95
CA TYR A 197 13.29 -1.28 -5.48
C TYR A 197 13.24 -1.38 -3.95
N PHE A 198 14.33 -1.05 -3.27
CA PHE A 198 14.39 -1.08 -1.82
C PHE A 198 13.41 -0.10 -1.18
N THR A 199 13.21 1.12 -1.70
CA THR A 199 12.25 2.08 -1.13
C THR A 199 10.81 1.57 -1.16
N THR A 200 10.42 0.82 -2.20
CA THR A 200 9.08 0.17 -2.23
C THR A 200 8.94 -0.82 -1.09
N ILE A 201 9.94 -1.67 -0.90
CA ILE A 201 9.96 -2.70 0.15
C ILE A 201 10.01 -2.06 1.55
N TRP A 202 10.87 -1.07 1.72
CA TRP A 202 11.09 -0.35 2.98
C TRP A 202 9.81 0.25 3.54
N SER A 203 8.91 0.72 2.66
CA SER A 203 7.60 1.23 3.08
C SER A 203 6.77 0.23 3.89
N TYR A 204 6.94 -1.08 3.67
CA TYR A 204 6.25 -2.13 4.42
C TYR A 204 6.90 -2.46 5.77
N MET A 205 8.06 -1.86 6.09
CA MET A 205 8.64 -1.86 7.45
C MET A 205 8.00 -0.81 8.36
N ALA A 206 7.18 0.09 7.80
CA ALA A 206 6.51 1.15 8.53
C ALA A 206 5.75 0.79 9.81
N PRO A 207 5.07 -0.37 9.92
CA PRO A 207 4.43 -0.76 11.18
C PRO A 207 5.36 -0.71 12.39
N LEU A 208 6.68 -0.92 12.25
CA LEU A 208 7.61 -0.92 13.38
C LEU A 208 7.66 0.43 14.09
N TRP A 209 7.80 1.52 13.35
CA TRP A 209 7.82 2.87 13.94
C TRP A 209 6.42 3.44 14.16
N ILE A 210 5.44 3.08 13.32
CA ILE A 210 4.04 3.48 13.55
C ILE A 210 3.53 2.91 14.88
N MET A 211 3.89 1.68 15.24
CA MET A 211 3.53 1.10 16.56
C MET A 211 4.10 1.92 17.71
N VAL A 212 5.34 2.42 17.60
CA VAL A 212 5.92 3.32 18.61
C VAL A 212 5.12 4.62 18.69
N PHE A 213 4.78 5.23 17.55
CA PHE A 213 3.97 6.46 17.52
C PHE A 213 2.55 6.29 18.08
N LEU A 214 1.92 5.13 17.85
CA LEU A 214 0.57 4.83 18.35
C LEU A 214 0.59 4.51 19.85
N LEU A 215 1.59 3.78 20.32
CA LEU A 215 1.68 3.33 21.71
C LEU A 215 2.29 4.38 22.65
N SER A 216 3.15 5.27 22.17
CA SER A 216 3.84 6.25 23.02
C SER A 216 2.86 7.15 23.82
N PRO A 217 1.82 7.76 23.23
CA PRO A 217 0.84 8.53 24.00
C PRO A 217 0.07 7.67 25.01
N ILE A 218 -0.26 6.42 24.64
CA ILE A 218 -0.97 5.47 25.52
C ILE A 218 -0.13 5.16 26.74
N ILE A 219 1.15 4.82 26.55
CA ILE A 219 2.09 4.55 27.64
C ILE A 219 2.18 5.78 28.55
N PHE A 220 2.34 6.98 27.98
CA PHE A 220 2.34 8.22 28.75
C PHE A 220 1.07 8.38 29.59
N PHE A 221 -0.12 8.19 29.01
CA PHE A 221 -1.38 8.40 29.73
C PHE A 221 -1.54 7.51 30.97
N PHE A 222 -1.11 6.25 30.90
CA PHE A 222 -1.27 5.31 32.00
C PHE A 222 -0.10 5.31 32.98
N THR A 223 1.12 5.59 32.51
CA THR A 223 2.33 5.54 33.35
C THR A 223 2.79 6.91 33.85
N GLN A 224 2.33 7.99 33.23
CA GLN A 224 2.83 9.35 33.42
C GLN A 224 4.33 9.51 33.09
N ALA A 225 4.96 8.50 32.49
CA ALA A 225 6.36 8.56 32.07
C ALA A 225 6.48 9.34 30.77
N LEU A 226 7.24 10.44 30.78
CA LEU A 226 7.51 11.23 29.58
C LEU A 226 8.40 10.41 28.62
N PRO A 227 7.95 10.12 27.39
CA PRO A 227 8.76 9.39 26.42
C PRO A 227 9.99 10.20 25.98
N VAL A 228 9.92 11.53 26.07
CA VAL A 228 11.01 12.46 25.75
C VAL A 228 11.06 13.54 26.83
N GLN A 229 12.24 13.77 27.41
CA GLN A 229 12.48 14.79 28.45
C GLN A 229 12.51 16.24 27.90
N ALA A 230 12.06 16.46 26.67
CA ALA A 230 12.29 17.69 25.91
C ALA A 230 11.00 18.40 25.48
N TYR A 231 9.87 18.28 26.20
CA TYR A 231 8.71 19.13 25.92
C TYR A 231 8.95 20.59 26.40
N SER A 232 10.04 21.20 25.91
CA SER A 232 10.51 22.56 26.17
C SER A 232 10.49 23.38 24.87
N PHE A 233 10.70 24.69 25.00
CA PHE A 233 10.80 25.61 23.86
C PHE A 233 11.83 25.16 22.81
N ASP A 234 12.95 24.57 23.24
CA ASP A 234 14.02 24.12 22.35
C ASP A 234 13.55 23.01 21.39
N PHE A 235 12.69 22.10 21.84
CA PHE A 235 12.14 21.08 20.96
C PHE A 235 11.30 21.69 19.84
N PHE A 236 10.35 22.58 20.19
CA PHE A 236 9.48 23.21 19.20
C PHE A 236 10.25 24.11 18.23
N LYS A 237 11.32 24.74 18.69
CA LYS A 237 12.23 25.55 17.85
C LYS A 237 12.82 24.75 16.68
N PHE A 238 13.15 23.47 16.85
CA PHE A 238 13.66 22.62 15.77
C PHE A 238 12.56 21.82 15.07
N PHE A 239 11.56 21.35 15.83
CA PHE A 239 10.48 20.53 15.34
C PHE A 239 9.56 21.27 14.35
N LEU A 240 9.16 22.51 14.66
CA LEU A 240 8.22 23.25 13.82
C LEU A 240 8.82 23.61 12.44
N PRO A 241 10.02 24.19 12.33
CA PRO A 241 10.63 24.43 11.01
C PRO A 241 10.80 23.15 10.22
N PHE A 242 11.30 22.07 10.84
CA PHE A 242 11.42 20.77 10.20
C PHE A 242 10.08 20.33 9.59
N GLN A 243 8.99 20.43 10.36
CA GLN A 243 7.70 19.94 9.89
C GLN A 243 7.04 20.85 8.85
N ILE A 244 7.28 22.16 8.92
CA ILE A 244 6.87 23.11 7.88
C ILE A 244 7.59 22.80 6.56
N PHE A 245 8.92 22.64 6.59
CA PHE A 245 9.69 22.31 5.39
C PHE A 245 9.34 20.95 4.81
N ASN A 246 9.08 19.95 5.66
CA ASN A 246 8.63 18.65 5.21
C ASN A 246 7.26 18.74 4.52
N THR A 247 6.29 19.42 5.14
CA THR A 247 4.96 19.66 4.56
C THR A 247 5.07 20.41 3.23
N LEU A 248 5.90 21.47 3.17
CA LEU A 248 6.11 22.24 1.94
C LEU A 248 6.76 21.39 0.84
N THR A 249 7.73 20.54 1.19
CA THR A 249 8.39 19.65 0.24
C THR A 249 7.41 18.64 -0.35
N MET A 250 6.54 18.06 0.48
CA MET A 250 5.48 17.15 0.03
C MET A 250 4.45 17.87 -0.86
N ALA A 251 4.02 19.07 -0.45
CA ALA A 251 3.07 19.87 -1.22
C ALA A 251 3.63 20.27 -2.60
N LEU A 252 4.89 20.69 -2.68
CA LEU A 252 5.56 21.01 -3.95
C LEU A 252 5.82 19.77 -4.79
N GLY A 253 6.22 18.66 -4.17
CA GLY A 253 6.54 17.41 -4.87
C GLY A 253 5.32 16.68 -5.42
N CYS A 254 4.15 16.87 -4.79
CA CYS A 254 2.87 16.26 -5.15
C CYS A 254 1.85 17.31 -5.58
N TRP A 255 2.30 18.42 -6.16
CA TRP A 255 1.46 19.57 -6.47
C TRP A 255 0.25 19.16 -7.33
N GLY A 256 -0.95 19.51 -6.87
CA GLY A 256 -2.21 19.18 -7.55
C GLY A 256 -2.76 17.77 -7.25
N ILE A 257 -2.06 16.95 -6.47
CA ILE A 257 -2.50 15.61 -6.06
C ILE A 257 -2.90 15.63 -4.59
N ASN A 258 -4.06 15.07 -4.26
CA ASN A 258 -4.52 14.98 -2.88
C ASN A 258 -3.84 13.80 -2.17
N THR A 259 -2.94 14.09 -1.22
CA THR A 259 -2.21 13.06 -0.44
C THR A 259 -2.89 12.72 0.88
N THR A 260 -3.90 13.46 1.31
CA THR A 260 -4.52 13.33 2.64
C THR A 260 -5.00 11.91 2.93
N ARG A 261 -5.63 11.26 1.93
CA ARG A 261 -6.09 9.88 2.09
C ARG A 261 -4.91 8.90 2.19
N GLY A 262 -3.83 9.15 1.44
CA GLY A 262 -2.59 8.39 1.54
C GLY A 262 -1.97 8.48 2.93
N ASP A 263 -1.93 9.68 3.53
CA ASP A 263 -1.41 9.91 4.89
C ASP A 263 -2.24 9.18 5.95
N GLN A 264 -3.57 9.20 5.81
CA GLN A 264 -4.47 8.43 6.68
C GLN A 264 -4.22 6.92 6.57
N TYR A 265 -4.04 6.40 5.35
CA TYR A 265 -3.75 4.99 5.13
C TYR A 265 -2.34 4.60 5.55
N TYR A 266 -1.38 5.51 5.53
CA TYR A 266 -0.03 5.24 6.01
C TYR A 266 -0.05 4.77 7.47
N ILE A 267 -0.79 5.47 8.35
CA ILE A 267 -0.94 5.09 9.75
C ILE A 267 -1.95 3.96 9.93
N SER A 268 -3.12 4.03 9.29
CA SER A 268 -4.17 3.03 9.52
C SER A 268 -3.87 1.64 8.93
N CYS A 269 -2.93 1.51 7.99
CA CYS A 269 -2.48 0.20 7.52
C CYS A 269 -1.59 -0.56 8.52
N PHE A 270 -1.23 0.02 9.68
CA PHE A 270 -0.24 -0.54 10.59
C PHE A 270 -0.49 -2.02 10.91
N TRP A 271 -1.73 -2.40 11.23
CA TRP A 271 -2.05 -3.78 11.62
C TRP A 271 -1.86 -4.78 10.47
N LEU A 272 -2.31 -4.40 9.28
CA LEU A 272 -2.18 -5.21 8.06
C LEU A 272 -0.70 -5.41 7.74
N MET A 273 0.07 -4.32 7.71
CA MET A 273 1.51 -4.37 7.41
C MET A 273 2.28 -5.14 8.49
N LEU A 274 1.91 -4.97 9.77
CA LEU A 274 2.53 -5.71 10.88
C LEU A 274 2.26 -7.21 10.76
N SER A 275 1.04 -7.60 10.41
CA SER A 275 0.67 -9.00 10.19
C SER A 275 1.45 -9.60 9.02
N ALA A 276 1.58 -8.87 7.91
CA ALA A 276 2.36 -9.29 6.75
C ALA A 276 3.86 -9.42 7.10
N LEU A 277 4.41 -8.47 7.87
CA LEU A 277 5.79 -8.50 8.34
C LEU A 277 6.06 -9.73 9.22
N TRP A 278 5.17 -9.99 10.16
CA TRP A 278 5.29 -11.14 11.04
C TRP A 278 5.21 -12.48 10.27
N GLY A 279 4.30 -12.58 9.30
CA GLY A 279 4.20 -13.74 8.41
C GLY A 279 5.46 -13.95 7.57
N ALA A 280 6.03 -12.86 7.02
CA ALA A 280 7.27 -12.92 6.26
C ALA A 280 8.47 -13.38 7.12
N ILE A 281 8.61 -12.86 8.35
CA ILE A 281 9.65 -13.28 9.29
C ILE A 281 9.53 -14.77 9.65
N ARG A 282 8.31 -15.30 9.76
CA ARG A 282 8.05 -16.72 10.02
C ARG A 282 8.26 -17.62 8.81
N GLY A 283 8.50 -17.05 7.62
CA GLY A 283 8.62 -17.80 6.38
C GLY A 283 7.30 -18.42 5.90
N GLU A 284 6.15 -17.85 6.28
CA GLU A 284 4.85 -18.32 5.84
C GLU A 284 4.72 -18.16 4.30
N LYS A 285 4.30 -19.21 3.61
CA LYS A 285 4.09 -19.15 2.16
C LYS A 285 2.92 -18.22 1.85
N VAL A 286 3.18 -17.16 1.08
CA VAL A 286 2.14 -16.24 0.61
C VAL A 286 1.18 -17.00 -0.29
N LYS A 287 -0.01 -17.34 0.22
CA LYS A 287 -1.04 -18.04 -0.57
C LYS A 287 -1.74 -17.04 -1.50
N PHE A 288 -1.70 -17.32 -2.80
CA PHE A 288 -2.43 -16.54 -3.79
C PHE A 288 -3.91 -16.91 -3.78
N LEU A 289 -4.67 -16.34 -2.85
CA LEU A 289 -6.12 -16.38 -2.91
C LEU A 289 -6.58 -15.32 -3.91
N VAL A 290 -7.30 -15.74 -4.96
CA VAL A 290 -7.88 -14.82 -5.94
C VAL A 290 -8.92 -13.96 -5.23
N THR A 291 -8.79 -12.64 -5.39
CA THR A 291 -9.79 -11.72 -4.85
C THR A 291 -11.13 -12.00 -5.52
N PRO A 292 -12.22 -12.23 -4.76
CA PRO A 292 -13.54 -12.39 -5.33
C PRO A 292 -13.89 -11.15 -6.17
N LYS A 293 -14.33 -11.35 -7.42
CA LYS A 293 -14.76 -10.25 -8.30
C LYS A 293 -16.15 -9.72 -7.95
N ASN A 294 -16.90 -10.47 -7.14
CA ASN A 294 -18.23 -10.10 -6.66
C ASN A 294 -18.13 -9.81 -5.16
N SER A 295 -18.41 -8.55 -4.75
CA SER A 295 -18.57 -8.21 -3.34
C SER A 295 -19.77 -8.99 -2.79
N ALA A 296 -19.51 -9.99 -1.95
CA ALA A 296 -20.56 -10.60 -1.16
C ALA A 296 -21.03 -9.55 -0.15
N GLY A 297 -22.31 -9.20 -0.20
CA GLY A 297 -22.86 -8.07 0.54
C GLY A 297 -22.59 -8.14 2.06
N GLY A 298 -22.21 -6.99 2.62
CA GLY A 298 -22.72 -6.53 3.90
C GLY A 298 -22.36 -7.30 5.17
N GLY A 299 -21.25 -8.04 5.21
CA GLY A 299 -20.73 -8.59 6.47
C GLY A 299 -20.06 -7.49 7.31
N GLN A 300 -20.33 -7.44 8.61
CA GLN A 300 -19.52 -6.65 9.55
C GLN A 300 -18.19 -7.38 9.79
N HIS A 301 -17.14 -6.99 9.08
CA HIS A 301 -15.82 -7.62 9.19
C HIS A 301 -14.99 -7.02 10.34
N ILE A 302 -15.50 -7.18 11.56
CA ILE A 302 -14.91 -6.64 12.81
C ILE A 302 -13.45 -7.13 13.02
N GLN A 303 -13.10 -8.30 12.48
CA GLN A 303 -11.78 -8.90 12.62
C GLN A 303 -10.65 -8.03 12.03
N HIS A 304 -10.92 -7.22 11.01
CA HIS A 304 -9.89 -6.36 10.40
C HIS A 304 -9.66 -5.05 11.16
N ILE A 305 -10.65 -4.63 11.97
CA ILE A 305 -10.68 -3.30 12.58
C ILE A 305 -10.53 -3.30 14.11
N TRP A 306 -10.59 -4.46 14.77
CA TRP A 306 -10.48 -4.53 16.23
C TRP A 306 -9.17 -3.93 16.79
N PRO A 307 -7.99 -4.03 16.15
CA PRO A 307 -6.77 -3.41 16.67
C PRO A 307 -6.86 -1.88 16.64
N HIS A 308 -7.49 -1.33 15.61
CA HIS A 308 -7.78 0.10 15.50
C HIS A 308 -8.72 0.54 16.63
N ILE A 309 -9.80 -0.20 16.86
CA ILE A 309 -10.76 0.07 17.94
C ILE A 309 -10.06 0.03 19.30
N LEU A 310 -9.22 -0.98 19.53
CA LEU A 310 -8.47 -1.13 20.78
C LEU A 310 -7.55 0.08 21.03
N ILE A 311 -6.73 0.47 20.05
CA ILE A 311 -5.81 1.62 20.18
C ILE A 311 -6.60 2.91 20.42
N MET A 312 -7.70 3.13 19.69
CA MET A 312 -8.54 4.31 19.89
C MET A 312 -9.21 4.33 21.26
N ALA A 313 -9.71 3.18 21.73
CA ALA A 313 -10.35 3.05 23.04
C ALA A 313 -9.34 3.29 24.18
N LEU A 314 -8.14 2.71 24.09
CA LEU A 314 -7.06 2.95 25.05
C LEU A 314 -6.60 4.41 25.05
N THR A 315 -6.48 5.02 23.88
CA THR A 315 -6.12 6.44 23.75
C THR A 315 -7.19 7.33 24.39
N MET A 316 -8.47 7.10 24.08
CA MET A 316 -9.58 7.88 24.63
C MET A 316 -9.71 7.67 26.15
N GLY A 317 -9.63 6.42 26.62
CA GLY A 317 -9.65 6.09 28.04
C GLY A 317 -8.48 6.74 28.79
N GLY A 318 -7.28 6.74 28.19
CA GLY A 318 -6.11 7.44 28.72
C GLY A 318 -6.31 8.94 28.83
N ILE A 319 -6.86 9.59 27.79
CA ILE A 319 -7.18 11.03 27.82
C ILE A 319 -8.17 11.35 28.93
N ILE A 320 -9.26 10.57 29.04
CA ILE A 320 -10.29 10.76 30.09
C ILE A 320 -9.67 10.61 31.48
N TYR A 321 -8.85 9.56 31.70
CA TYR A 321 -8.14 9.35 32.96
C TYR A 321 -7.26 10.54 33.33
N ASN A 322 -6.52 11.09 32.37
CA ASN A 322 -5.65 12.25 32.60
C ASN A 322 -6.45 13.54 32.86
N CYS A 323 -7.60 13.72 32.20
CA CYS A 323 -8.52 14.82 32.52
C CYS A 323 -8.99 14.75 33.99
N PHE A 324 -9.30 13.55 34.50
CA PHE A 324 -9.63 13.38 35.92
C PHE A 324 -8.46 13.74 36.83
N LEU A 325 -7.23 13.30 36.51
CA LEU A 325 -6.05 13.67 37.29
C LEU A 325 -5.80 15.19 37.31
N VAL A 326 -6.00 15.87 36.18
CA VAL A 326 -5.88 17.33 36.09
C VAL A 326 -6.95 18.00 36.94
N TYR A 327 -8.20 17.51 36.88
CA TYR A 327 -9.32 18.06 37.66
C TYR A 327 -9.06 17.97 39.18
N PHE A 328 -8.45 16.88 39.65
CA PHE A 328 -8.09 16.70 41.06
C PHE A 328 -6.70 17.28 41.43
N ASN A 329 -6.06 18.06 40.55
CA ASN A 329 -4.70 18.60 40.75
C ASN A 329 -3.63 17.53 41.08
N ALA A 330 -3.84 16.28 40.65
CA ALA A 330 -2.94 15.16 40.87
C ALA A 330 -2.02 14.90 39.66
N HIS A 331 -2.15 15.67 38.57
CA HIS A 331 -1.43 15.44 37.33
C HIS A 331 0.02 15.97 37.39
N PRO A 332 1.05 15.14 37.14
CA PRO A 332 2.45 15.53 37.31
C PRO A 332 2.98 16.48 36.21
N CYS A 333 2.49 16.37 34.97
CA CYS A 333 3.01 17.17 33.85
C CYS A 333 1.92 17.58 32.82
N THR A 334 1.32 18.75 33.01
CA THR A 334 0.21 19.22 32.15
C THR A 334 0.64 19.50 30.70
N SER A 335 1.88 19.97 30.47
CA SER A 335 2.39 20.24 29.11
C SER A 335 2.56 18.96 28.28
N GLY A 336 3.05 17.88 28.91
CA GLY A 336 3.13 16.55 28.31
C GLY A 336 1.74 16.01 27.98
N PHE A 337 0.76 16.24 28.85
CA PHE A 337 -0.63 15.85 28.61
C PHE A 337 -1.25 16.54 27.39
N ILE A 338 -1.09 17.86 27.26
CA ILE A 338 -1.61 18.62 26.11
C ILE A 338 -1.01 18.09 24.81
N SER A 339 0.31 17.89 24.79
CA SER A 339 1.03 17.42 23.60
C SER A 339 0.60 16.00 23.19
N ASN A 340 0.55 15.07 24.15
CA ASN A 340 0.14 13.69 23.88
C ASN A 340 -1.36 13.59 23.54
N THR A 341 -2.20 14.47 24.07
CA THR A 341 -3.62 14.55 23.70
C THR A 341 -3.79 14.99 22.25
N PHE A 342 -3.02 15.99 21.80
CA PHE A 342 -3.00 16.39 20.40
C PHE A 342 -2.62 15.22 19.47
N TRP A 343 -1.53 14.51 19.78
CA TRP A 343 -1.12 13.33 19.01
C TRP A 343 -2.10 12.17 19.13
N GLY A 344 -2.74 11.99 20.29
CA GLY A 344 -3.79 10.99 20.50
C GLY A 344 -4.99 11.24 19.59
N PHE A 345 -5.47 12.49 19.49
CA PHE A 345 -6.53 12.85 18.55
C PHE A 345 -6.10 12.70 17.10
N PHE A 346 -4.86 13.07 16.75
CA PHE A 346 -4.31 12.85 15.42
C PHE A 346 -4.30 11.35 15.06
N ASN A 347 -3.86 10.49 15.99
CA ASN A 347 -3.87 9.04 15.81
C ASN A 347 -5.30 8.51 15.63
N ILE A 348 -6.25 8.93 16.48
CA ILE A 348 -7.67 8.56 16.37
C ILE A 348 -8.23 8.98 15.01
N TYR A 349 -7.97 10.21 14.57
CA TYR A 349 -8.41 10.70 13.27
C TYR A 349 -7.92 9.80 12.13
N ASN A 350 -6.63 9.47 12.10
CA ASN A 350 -6.07 8.62 11.06
C ASN A 350 -6.59 7.17 11.14
N LEU A 351 -6.72 6.59 12.33
CA LEU A 351 -7.26 5.24 12.52
C LEU A 351 -8.76 5.14 12.18
N SER A 352 -9.51 6.22 12.34
CA SER A 352 -10.96 6.26 12.08
C SER A 352 -11.32 5.92 10.64
N ILE A 353 -10.42 6.12 9.67
CA ILE A 353 -10.67 5.83 8.26
C ILE A 353 -11.00 4.36 8.04
N MET A 354 -10.33 3.45 8.76
CA MET A 354 -10.53 2.01 8.62
C MET A 354 -11.90 1.58 9.16
N LEU A 355 -12.36 2.21 10.25
CA LEU A 355 -13.72 2.00 10.76
C LEU A 355 -14.75 2.52 9.76
N ARG A 356 -14.56 3.74 9.25
CA ARG A 356 -15.47 4.30 8.25
C ARG A 356 -15.51 3.46 6.98
N ALA A 357 -14.37 2.92 6.54
CA ALA A 357 -14.27 2.02 5.41
C ALA A 357 -15.03 0.70 5.64
N ALA A 358 -15.04 0.17 6.86
CA ALA A 358 -15.81 -1.01 7.22
C ALA A 358 -17.33 -0.81 7.11
N TYR A 359 -17.82 0.42 7.32
CA TYR A 359 -19.24 0.78 7.19
C TYR A 359 -19.59 1.45 5.87
N TRP A 360 -18.62 1.63 4.98
CA TRP A 360 -18.83 2.31 3.71
C TRP A 360 -19.59 1.41 2.74
N LYS A 361 -20.55 1.99 2.03
CA LYS A 361 -21.29 1.34 0.94
C LYS A 361 -21.26 2.26 -0.27
N GLU A 362 -21.01 1.68 -1.44
CA GLU A 362 -21.14 2.38 -2.71
C GLU A 362 -22.60 2.81 -2.90
N GLU A 363 -22.82 4.09 -3.21
CA GLU A 363 -24.15 4.59 -3.57
C GLU A 363 -24.49 3.95 -4.92
N GLN A 364 -25.47 3.03 -4.95
CA GLN A 364 -25.89 2.39 -6.20
C GLN A 364 -26.33 3.48 -7.18
N GLU A 365 -25.70 3.54 -8.36
CA GLU A 365 -26.23 4.39 -9.43
C GLU A 365 -27.70 3.99 -9.67
N PRO A 366 -28.63 4.96 -9.76
CA PRO A 366 -29.99 4.64 -10.14
C PRO A 366 -29.92 3.89 -11.46
N GLN A 367 -30.46 2.66 -11.49
CA GLN A 367 -30.57 1.89 -12.71
C GLN A 367 -31.22 2.80 -13.76
N MET A 368 -30.47 3.13 -14.82
CA MET A 368 -31.06 3.83 -15.96
C MET A 368 -32.24 3.00 -16.43
N GLU A 369 -33.43 3.60 -16.45
CA GLU A 369 -34.63 2.95 -16.98
C GLU A 369 -34.33 2.39 -18.38
N PRO A 370 -34.83 1.18 -18.71
CA PRO A 370 -34.50 0.47 -19.95
C PRO A 370 -34.74 1.27 -21.23
N GLU A 371 -35.56 2.32 -21.20
CA GLU A 371 -35.87 3.15 -22.36
C GLU A 371 -34.73 4.07 -22.80
N MET A 372 -33.91 4.60 -21.89
CA MET A 372 -32.78 5.47 -22.26
C MET A 372 -31.58 4.68 -22.83
N ALA A 373 -31.44 3.41 -22.48
CA ALA A 373 -30.39 2.54 -23.01
C ALA A 373 -30.59 2.24 -24.51
N LYS A 374 -31.84 2.16 -24.98
CA LYS A 374 -32.15 1.98 -26.42
C LYS A 374 -31.81 3.23 -27.24
N ALA A 375 -32.04 4.42 -26.71
CA ALA A 375 -31.76 5.68 -27.41
C ALA A 375 -30.25 5.90 -27.65
N LYS A 376 -29.40 5.43 -26.73
CA LYS A 376 -27.94 5.56 -26.83
C LYS A 376 -27.31 4.56 -27.82
N GLN A 377 -27.89 3.37 -27.96
CA GLN A 377 -27.44 2.39 -28.95
C GLN A 377 -27.75 2.83 -30.39
N THR A 378 -28.83 3.57 -30.61
CA THR A 378 -29.20 4.08 -31.95
C THR A 378 -28.36 5.28 -32.42
N SER A 379 -27.73 6.03 -31.51
CA SER A 379 -26.88 7.18 -31.90
C SER A 379 -25.44 6.79 -32.24
N ASP A 380 -24.91 5.72 -31.64
CA ASP A 380 -23.53 5.28 -31.88
C ASP A 380 -23.39 4.42 -33.15
N SER A 381 -24.49 3.90 -33.70
CA SER A 381 -24.48 3.11 -34.94
C SER A 381 -24.46 3.93 -36.24
N SER A 382 -24.47 5.27 -36.17
CA SER A 382 -24.54 6.14 -37.36
C SER A 382 -23.23 6.82 -37.75
N MET A 383 -22.07 6.44 -37.20
CA MET A 383 -20.79 6.89 -37.75
C MET A 383 -20.34 5.97 -38.90
N PRO A 384 -20.16 6.50 -40.13
CA PRO A 384 -19.67 5.70 -41.24
C PRO A 384 -18.20 5.33 -41.01
N ALA A 385 -17.89 4.05 -41.15
CA ALA A 385 -16.52 3.55 -41.15
C ALA A 385 -15.75 4.20 -42.31
N ILE A 386 -14.71 4.98 -41.98
CA ILE A 386 -13.75 5.46 -42.96
C ILE A 386 -12.81 4.29 -43.28
N GLN A 387 -12.71 3.97 -44.57
CA GLN A 387 -11.88 2.91 -45.17
C GLN A 387 -10.38 3.12 -44.92
#